data_AF-A0A921MSA8-F1
#
_entry.id   AF-A0A921MSA8-F1
#
_cell.length_a   1.000
_cell.length_b   1.000
_cell.length_c   1.000
_cell.angle_alpha   90.00
_cell.angle_beta   90.00
_cell.angle_gamma   90.00
#
_symmetry.space_group_name_H-M   'P 1'
#
loop_
_entity.id
_entity.type
_entity.pdbx_description
1 polymer ?
#
loop_
_entity_poly.entity_id
_entity_poly.type
_entity_poly.pdbx_seq_one_letter_code
_entity_poly.pdbx_strand_id
1 'polypeptide(L)' 'MWKILLFTAGFLVLAVALLGVRVFFVKGGRFPSPHISDNQYLRKKGISCAVSTDAQERKEKLR' A
#
# COMPACT_ATOMS: atom_id res chain seq x y z
N MET A 1 13.66 -27.32 -23.75
CA MET A 1 14.09 -26.41 -22.67
C MET A 1 13.60 -24.98 -22.87
N TRP A 2 13.95 -24.32 -23.98
CA TRP A 2 13.62 -22.89 -24.22
C TRP A 2 12.12 -22.55 -24.18
N LYS A 3 11.26 -23.47 -24.62
CA LYS A 3 9.79 -23.31 -24.62
C LYS A 3 9.26 -23.02 -23.21
N ILE A 4 9.75 -23.75 -22.21
CA ILE A 4 9.31 -23.61 -20.81
C ILE A 4 9.77 -22.27 -20.26
N LEU A 5 11.00 -21.86 -20.55
CA LEU A 5 11.56 -20.56 -20.16
C LEU A 5 10.74 -19.37 -20.71
N LEU A 6 10.26 -19.46 -21.95
CA LEU A 6 9.42 -18.42 -22.55
C LEU A 6 8.04 -18.36 -21.86
N PHE A 7 7.44 -19.52 -21.57
CA PHE A 7 6.15 -19.58 -20.87
C PHE A 7 6.25 -19.06 -19.44
N THR A 8 7.29 -19.43 -18.69
CA THR A 8 7.46 -18.97 -17.31
C THR A 8 7.78 -17.48 -17.24
N ALA A 9 8.64 -16.97 -18.12
CA ALA A 9 8.90 -15.53 -18.22
C ALA A 9 7.64 -14.74 -18.60
N GLY A 10 6.84 -15.25 -19.55
CA GLY A 10 5.56 -14.63 -19.94
C GLY A 10 4.57 -14.56 -18.78
N PHE A 11 4.41 -15.65 -18.02
CA PHE A 11 3.56 -15.67 -16.82
C PHE A 11 4.03 -14.70 -15.74
N LEU A 12 5.35 -14.60 -15.52
CA LEU A 12 5.92 -13.71 -14.52
C LEU A 12 5.67 -12.24 -14.88
N VAL A 13 5.91 -11.87 -16.14
CA VAL A 13 5.63 -10.51 -16.64
C VAL A 13 4.15 -10.19 -16.54
N LEU A 14 3.27 -11.15 -16.88
CA LEU A 14 1.83 -10.97 -16.77
C LEU A 14 1.39 -10.75 -15.32
N ALA A 15 1.94 -11.50 -14.37
CA ALA A 15 1.63 -11.35 -12.95
C ALA A 15 2.05 -9.98 -12.40
N VAL A 16 3.25 -9.50 -12.75
CA VAL A 16 3.74 -8.18 -12.34
C VAL A 16 2.91 -7.07 -12.99
N ALA A 17 2.56 -7.21 -14.27
CA ALA A 17 1.72 -6.26 -14.98
C ALA A 17 0.32 -6.15 -14.33
N LEU A 18 -0.30 -7.29 -14.00
CA LEU A 18 -1.61 -7.36 -13.33
C LEU A 18 -1.59 -6.74 -11.92
N LEU A 19 -0.55 -7.02 -11.13
CA LEU A 19 -0.37 -6.41 -9.80
C LEU A 19 -0.14 -4.89 -9.88
N GLY A 20 0.55 -4.44 -10.93
CA GLY A 20 0.92 -3.05 -11.15
C GLY A 20 -0.03 -2.25 -12.05
N VAL A 21 -1.20 -2.76 -12.44
CA VAL A 21 -2.09 -2.09 -13.42
C VAL A 21 -2.33 -0.63 -13.07
N ARG A 22 -2.54 -0.33 -11.78
CA ARG A 22 -2.76 1.04 -11.30
C ARG A 22 -1.55 1.95 -11.47
N VAL A 23 -0.34 1.40 -11.43
CA VAL A 23 0.92 2.16 -11.57
C VAL A 23 1.28 2.34 -13.04
N PHE A 24 1.04 1.32 -13.88
CA PHE A 24 1.37 1.37 -15.31
C PHE A 24 0.32 2.11 -16.16
N PHE A 25 -0.97 1.96 -15.87
CA PHE A 25 -2.05 2.48 -16.72
C PHE A 25 -2.69 3.78 -16.23
N VAL A 26 -2.37 4.24 -15.02
CA VAL A 26 -3.01 5.43 -14.43
C VAL A 26 -1.97 6.55 -14.31
N LYS A 27 -2.22 7.70 -14.94
CA LYS A 27 -1.34 8.88 -14.81
C LYS A 27 -1.28 9.33 -13.35
N GLY A 28 -0.10 9.24 -12.74
CA GLY A 28 0.10 9.53 -11.32
C GLY A 28 -0.18 8.34 -10.38
N GLY A 29 -0.33 7.13 -10.91
CA GLY A 29 -0.47 5.91 -10.13
C GLY A 29 0.73 5.70 -9.21
N ARG A 30 0.51 5.81 -7.90
CA ARG A 30 1.48 5.43 -6.88
C ARG A 30 0.99 4.17 -6.18
N PHE A 31 1.91 3.33 -5.73
CA PHE A 31 1.55 2.30 -4.77
C PHE A 31 0.96 2.98 -3.52
N PRO A 32 -0.16 2.48 -2.98
CA PRO A 32 -0.72 3.03 -1.76
C PRO A 32 0.33 2.96 -0.65
N SER A 33 0.57 4.09 0.02
CA SER A 33 1.51 4.15 1.14
C SER A 33 1.12 3.09 2.18
N PRO A 34 2.01 2.15 2.54
CA PRO A 34 1.75 1.18 3.61
C PRO A 34 1.73 1.85 5.00
N HIS A 35 2.10 3.13 5.11
CA HIS A 35 1.97 3.92 6.32
C HIS A 35 0.51 4.28 6.60
N ILE A 36 0.01 3.83 7.74
CA ILE A 36 -1.33 4.15 8.27
C ILE A 36 -1.59 5.65 8.34
N SER A 37 -0.57 6.43 8.72
CA SER A 37 -0.64 7.89 8.84
C SER A 37 -0.77 8.63 7.50
N ASP A 38 -0.27 8.07 6.41
CA ASP A 38 -0.31 8.69 5.07
C ASP A 38 -1.62 8.38 4.32
N ASN A 39 -2.36 7.35 4.78
CA ASN A 39 -3.60 6.96 4.15
C ASN A 39 -4.78 7.85 4.60
N GLN A 40 -5.22 8.74 3.70
CA GLN A 40 -6.36 9.62 3.94
C GLN A 40 -7.65 8.87 4.29
N TYR A 41 -7.84 7.66 3.76
CA TYR A 41 -9.04 6.87 4.04
C TYR A 41 -9.06 6.36 5.50
N LEU A 42 -7.91 5.91 6.01
CA LEU A 42 -7.79 5.46 7.41
C LEU A 42 -7.91 6.64 8.38
N ARG A 43 -7.34 7.79 8.03
CA ARG A 43 -7.53 9.05 8.78
C ARG A 43 -9.01 9.44 8.86
N LYS A 44 -9.77 9.33 7.77
CA LYS A 44 -11.23 9.62 7.77
C LYS A 44 -12.02 8.67 8.68
N LYS A 45 -11.54 7.45 8.89
CA LYS A 45 -12.12 6.49 9.84
C LYS A 45 -11.65 6.70 11.29
N GLY A 46 -10.80 7.68 11.56
CA GLY A 46 -10.22 7.91 12.89
C GLY A 46 -9.17 6.89 13.29
N ILE A 47 -8.69 6.05 12.36
CA ILE A 47 -7.67 5.04 12.65
C ILE A 47 -6.31 5.73 12.57
N SER A 48 -5.70 5.95 13.74
CA SER A 48 -4.38 6.56 13.92
C SER A 48 -3.35 5.49 14.30
N CYS A 49 -2.05 5.80 14.15
CA CYS A 49 -0.98 4.92 14.62
C CYS A 49 -1.11 4.69 16.14
N ALA A 50 -0.83 3.47 16.62
CA ALA A 50 -0.92 3.16 18.06
C ALA A 50 -0.16 4.19 18.92
N VAL A 51 1.06 4.54 18.50
CA VAL A 51 1.90 5.55 19.17
C VAL A 51 1.25 6.92 19.27
N SER A 52 0.55 7.38 18.21
CA SER A 52 -0.16 8.66 18.26
C SER A 52 -1.38 8.59 19.16
N THR A 53 -2.11 7.47 19.15
CA THR A 53 -3.26 7.23 20.04
C THR A 53 -2.80 7.21 21.51
N ASP A 54 -1.77 6.43 21.86
CA ASP A 54 -1.19 6.37 23.20
C ASP A 54 -0.74 7.75 23.70
N ALA A 55 -0.13 8.56 22.81
CA ALA A 55 0.31 9.91 23.15
C ALA A 55 -0.86 10.87 23.42
N GLN A 56 -1.99 10.71 22.73
CA GLN A 56 -3.20 11.50 22.98
C GLN A 56 -3.83 11.12 24.32
N GLU A 57 -3.99 9.83 24.60
CA GLU A 57 -4.53 9.35 25.87
C GLU A 57 -3.69 9.79 27.08
N ARG A 58 -2.35 9.75 26.95
CA ARG A 58 -1.45 10.27 28.00
C ARG A 58 -1.64 11.76 28.25
N LYS A 59 -1.88 12.57 27.20
CA LYS A 59 -2.12 14.01 27.34
C LYS A 59 -3.50 14.29 27.92
N GLU A 60 -4.51 13.50 27.57
CA GLU A 60 -5.86 13.63 28.12
C GLU A 60 -5.90 13.28 29.60
N LYS A 61 -5.20 12.22 30.01
CA LYS A 61 -5.08 11.83 31.42
C LYS A 61 -4.28 12.83 32.28
N LEU A 62 -3.45 13.66 31.65
CA LEU A 62 -2.70 14.72 32.33
C LEU A 62 -3.51 16.03 32.49
N ARG A 63 -4.69 16.11 31.87
CA ARG A 63 -5.57 17.27 31.89
C ARG A 63 -6.68 17.09 32.93
#